data_AF-A0A356KW31-F1
#
_entry.id   AF-A0A356KW31-F1
#
_cell.length_a   1.000
_cell.length_b   1.000
_cell.length_c   1.000
_cell.angle_alpha   90.00
_cell.angle_beta   90.00
_cell.angle_gamma   90.00
#
_symmetry.space_group_name_H-M   'P 1'
#
loop_
_entity.id
_entity.type
_entity.pdbx_description
1 polymer ?
#
loop_
_entity_poly.entity_id
_entity_poly.type
_entity_poly.pdbx_seq_one_letter_code
_entity_poly.pdbx_strand_id
1 'polypeptide(L)'
;PLASDVGQTIQRKGAFGSATLYGETWVGYQGGNGISRDQYSGVFLGLSMAWELVPAVRADCQQRLEQMLDYLIARDWIIDEDRATWNGTTGSRGPTFWAGVNYQKLAFLLIGHRINPTKYAAELAQAGPLSETAWIGMWTATFGVDHYYKYNLNHGGLYNYFRLETDQKRWQDLRRAYSILERYVGHHRNAHFDLIQTSIDPSTEAVLFPSVREALRQFLQQCHREVAPAVVDLSAVQWVNLPQFGYNNTGGGGFTLGGQSKQFPTEPLDVFLRKPSGHFQWQRDPFTPAQPNQGNPRLEKCGLDLVLPYWMGRYFGAF
;
A
#
# COMPACT_ATOMS: atom_id res chain seq x y z
N PRO A 1 -6.50 22.29 9.05
CA PRO A 1 -7.04 23.68 8.97
C PRO A 1 -6.25 24.56 7.99
N LEU A 2 -6.93 25.43 7.24
CA LEU A 2 -6.34 26.42 6.34
C LEU A 2 -5.40 27.37 7.09
N ALA A 3 -5.75 27.74 8.32
CA ALA A 3 -4.95 28.62 9.16
C ALA A 3 -3.62 28.00 9.65
N SER A 4 -3.42 26.69 9.50
CA SER A 4 -2.16 26.04 9.90
C SER A 4 -1.04 26.27 8.87
N ASP A 5 0.22 26.16 9.28
CA ASP A 5 1.39 26.27 8.37
C ASP A 5 1.31 25.30 7.18
N VAL A 6 0.81 24.08 7.43
CA VAL A 6 0.58 23.08 6.38
C VAL A 6 -0.55 23.54 5.46
N GLY A 7 -1.64 24.07 6.01
CA GLY A 7 -2.76 24.60 5.23
C GLY A 7 -2.36 25.78 4.35
N GLN A 8 -1.61 26.73 4.89
CA GLN A 8 -1.05 27.86 4.15
C GLN A 8 -0.05 27.41 3.06
N THR A 9 0.72 26.36 3.33
CA THR A 9 1.62 25.74 2.34
C THR A 9 0.88 25.01 1.22
N ILE A 10 -0.22 24.35 1.54
CA ILE A 10 -1.12 23.73 0.54
C ILE A 10 -1.74 24.82 -0.34
N GLN A 11 -2.31 25.86 0.28
CA GLN A 11 -2.94 26.98 -0.42
C GLN A 11 -1.99 27.67 -1.40
N ARG A 12 -0.75 27.96 -0.97
CA ARG A 12 0.27 28.60 -1.80
C ARG A 12 0.69 27.78 -3.03
N LYS A 13 0.55 26.46 -3.00
CA LYS A 13 0.87 25.58 -4.15
C LYS A 13 -0.24 25.50 -5.20
N GLY A 14 -1.39 26.16 -4.98
CA GLY A 14 -2.42 26.44 -5.99
C GLY A 14 -3.37 25.29 -6.35
N ALA A 15 -2.96 24.03 -6.21
CA ALA A 15 -3.83 22.87 -6.43
C ALA A 15 -4.32 22.30 -5.10
N PHE A 16 -5.48 22.79 -4.63
CA PHE A 16 -6.08 22.32 -3.38
C PHE A 16 -7.61 22.36 -3.44
N GLY A 17 -8.24 21.43 -2.71
CA GLY A 17 -9.65 21.49 -2.35
C GLY A 17 -9.82 22.12 -0.97
N SER A 18 -10.94 22.77 -0.73
CA SER A 18 -11.30 23.29 0.59
C SER A 18 -12.71 22.89 0.99
N ALA A 19 -12.89 22.56 2.26
CA ALA A 19 -14.20 22.32 2.86
C ALA A 19 -14.27 22.96 4.24
N THR A 20 -15.42 23.51 4.61
CA THR A 20 -15.64 23.99 5.98
C THR A 20 -16.19 22.84 6.81
N LEU A 21 -15.42 22.41 7.82
CA LEU A 21 -15.77 21.34 8.74
C LEU A 21 -15.68 21.88 10.16
N TYR A 22 -16.77 21.76 10.92
CA TYR A 22 -16.88 22.23 12.31
C TYR A 22 -16.53 23.72 12.49
N GLY A 23 -16.91 24.57 11.52
CA GLY A 23 -16.62 26.00 11.57
C GLY A 23 -15.19 26.38 11.19
N GLU A 24 -14.33 25.41 10.88
CA GLU A 24 -12.98 25.66 10.37
C GLU A 24 -12.89 25.32 8.88
N THR A 25 -12.21 26.14 8.09
CA THR A 25 -11.87 25.78 6.71
C THR A 25 -10.69 24.82 6.73
N TRP A 26 -10.84 23.66 6.09
CA TRP A 26 -9.80 22.67 5.86
C TRP A 26 -9.39 22.71 4.41
N VAL A 27 -8.09 22.53 4.15
CA VAL A 27 -7.54 22.40 2.80
C VAL A 27 -6.75 21.11 2.67
N GLY A 28 -6.81 20.50 1.49
CA GLY A 28 -6.07 19.28 1.17
C GLY A 28 -5.37 19.38 -0.18
N TYR A 29 -4.26 18.66 -0.35
CA TYR A 29 -3.44 18.62 -1.58
C TYR A 29 -4.14 18.03 -2.81
N GLN A 30 -5.41 17.66 -2.71
CA GLN A 30 -6.15 17.05 -3.78
C GLN A 30 -6.88 18.13 -4.58
N GLY A 31 -6.62 18.17 -5.89
CA GLY A 31 -7.59 18.74 -6.84
C GLY A 31 -8.90 17.95 -6.83
N GLY A 32 -9.78 18.16 -7.82
CA GLY A 32 -11.13 17.55 -7.89
C GLY A 32 -11.22 16.03 -8.11
N ASN A 33 -10.19 15.25 -7.74
CA ASN A 33 -10.10 13.79 -7.94
C ASN A 33 -10.60 12.94 -6.76
N GLY A 34 -10.96 13.56 -5.63
CA GLY A 34 -11.40 12.89 -4.42
C GLY A 34 -10.32 12.04 -3.72
N ILE A 35 -10.61 11.63 -2.49
CA ILE A 35 -9.77 10.77 -1.65
C ILE A 35 -9.82 9.34 -2.20
N SER A 36 -8.65 8.70 -2.35
CA SER A 36 -8.55 7.32 -2.81
C SER A 36 -8.57 6.32 -1.66
N ARG A 37 -8.95 5.07 -1.98
CA ARG A 37 -8.84 3.93 -1.06
C ARG A 37 -7.44 3.76 -0.47
N ASP A 38 -6.42 4.11 -1.24
CA ASP A 38 -5.02 4.00 -0.87
C ASP A 38 -4.67 4.96 0.27
N GLN A 39 -5.22 6.17 0.23
CA GLN A 39 -5.08 7.15 1.30
C GLN A 39 -5.77 6.67 2.58
N TYR A 40 -7.00 6.16 2.48
CA TYR A 40 -7.69 5.53 3.62
C TYR A 40 -6.84 4.40 4.20
N SER A 41 -6.35 3.48 3.36
CA SER A 41 -5.54 2.34 3.81
C SER A 41 -4.29 2.77 4.58
N GLY A 42 -3.57 3.77 4.08
CA GLY A 42 -2.39 4.32 4.76
C GLY A 42 -2.72 4.98 6.10
N VAL A 43 -3.79 5.78 6.16
CA VAL A 43 -4.20 6.47 7.38
C VAL A 43 -4.73 5.49 8.43
N PHE A 44 -5.56 4.52 8.05
CA PHE A 44 -6.02 3.46 8.96
C PHE A 44 -4.86 2.63 9.51
N LEU A 45 -3.89 2.26 8.67
CA LEU A 45 -2.69 1.57 9.11
C LEU A 45 -1.93 2.39 10.16
N GLY A 46 -1.57 3.63 9.84
CA GLY A 46 -0.79 4.49 10.73
C GLY A 46 -1.50 4.79 12.05
N LEU A 47 -2.78 5.19 12.00
CA LEU A 47 -3.56 5.53 13.19
C LEU A 47 -3.82 4.32 14.07
N SER A 48 -4.10 3.14 13.50
CA SER A 48 -4.33 1.94 14.31
C SER A 48 -3.07 1.51 15.06
N MET A 49 -1.91 1.57 14.42
CA MET A 49 -0.63 1.28 15.07
C MET A 49 -0.28 2.32 16.13
N ALA A 50 -0.47 3.61 15.85
CA ALA A 50 -0.24 4.67 16.81
C ALA A 50 -1.16 4.55 18.05
N TRP A 51 -2.43 4.21 17.85
CA TRP A 51 -3.39 3.96 18.94
C TRP A 51 -2.92 2.84 19.88
N GLU A 52 -2.37 1.76 19.34
CA GLU A 52 -1.87 0.64 20.15
C GLU A 52 -0.54 0.97 20.84
N LEU A 53 0.42 1.50 20.09
CA LEU A 53 1.82 1.58 20.50
C LEU A 53 2.20 2.89 21.21
N VAL A 54 1.41 3.96 21.04
CA VAL A 54 1.74 5.30 21.57
C VAL A 54 0.60 5.81 22.46
N PRO A 55 0.62 5.50 23.76
CA PRO A 55 -0.49 5.84 24.68
C PRO A 55 -0.87 7.32 24.68
N ALA A 56 0.09 8.22 24.50
CA ALA A 56 -0.11 9.67 24.53
C ALA A 56 -1.05 10.20 23.43
N VAL A 57 -1.18 9.50 22.30
CA VAL A 57 -2.00 9.93 21.15
C VAL A 57 -3.24 9.05 20.94
N ARG A 58 -3.53 8.16 21.89
CA ARG A 58 -4.59 7.15 21.75
C ARG A 58 -5.97 7.77 21.56
N ALA A 59 -6.32 8.76 22.36
CA ALA A 59 -7.62 9.44 22.27
C ALA A 59 -7.82 10.10 20.89
N ASP A 60 -6.81 10.83 20.40
CA ASP A 60 -6.86 11.50 19.10
C ASP A 60 -6.94 10.50 17.94
N CYS A 61 -6.18 9.40 18.01
CA CYS A 61 -6.23 8.35 17.01
C CYS A 61 -7.61 7.68 16.98
N GLN A 62 -8.18 7.38 18.15
CA GLN A 62 -9.51 6.79 18.26
C GLN A 62 -10.56 7.70 17.64
N GLN A 63 -10.58 8.98 18.01
CA GLN A 63 -11.53 9.94 17.48
C GLN A 63 -11.50 9.99 15.94
N ARG A 64 -10.30 10.02 15.34
CA ARG A 64 -10.13 10.07 13.88
C ARG A 64 -10.52 8.76 13.20
N LEU A 65 -10.14 7.62 13.78
CA LEU A 65 -10.52 6.31 13.27
C LEU A 65 -12.04 6.13 13.28
N GLU A 66 -12.69 6.50 14.38
CA GLU A 66 -14.15 6.45 14.49
C GLU A 66 -14.81 7.39 13.48
N GLN A 67 -14.34 8.64 13.36
CA GLN A 67 -14.90 9.60 12.41
C GLN A 67 -14.84 9.10 10.96
N MET A 68 -13.70 8.54 10.53
CA MET A 68 -13.56 8.00 9.18
C MET A 68 -14.39 6.75 8.98
N LEU A 69 -14.41 5.84 9.96
CA LEU A 69 -15.15 4.59 9.82
C LEU A 69 -16.67 4.81 9.82
N ASP A 70 -17.17 5.69 10.69
CA ASP A 70 -18.57 6.11 10.72
C ASP A 70 -18.98 6.74 9.38
N TYR A 71 -18.10 7.57 8.81
CA TYR A 71 -18.31 8.16 7.49
C TYR A 71 -18.41 7.09 6.39
N LEU A 72 -17.50 6.12 6.36
CA LEU A 72 -17.54 5.03 5.36
C LEU A 72 -18.80 4.17 5.51
N ILE A 73 -19.20 3.84 6.75
CA ILE A 73 -20.41 3.07 7.04
C ILE A 73 -21.66 3.84 6.60
N ALA A 74 -21.77 5.13 6.96
CA ALA A 74 -22.92 5.95 6.63
C ALA A 74 -23.14 6.20 5.13
N ARG A 75 -22.16 5.84 4.29
CA ARG A 75 -22.19 5.98 2.83
C ARG A 75 -22.16 4.64 2.11
N ASP A 76 -22.46 3.54 2.83
CA ASP A 76 -22.44 2.20 2.28
C ASP A 76 -21.13 1.83 1.57
N TRP A 77 -20.02 2.43 2.02
CA TRP A 77 -18.69 2.26 1.44
C TRP A 77 -18.58 2.72 -0.02
N ILE A 78 -19.37 3.71 -0.44
CA ILE A 78 -19.36 4.34 -1.77
C ILE A 78 -19.25 5.86 -1.58
N ILE A 79 -18.13 6.43 -2.00
CA ILE A 79 -17.80 7.86 -1.86
C ILE A 79 -17.77 8.51 -3.23
N ASP A 80 -18.67 9.45 -3.46
CA ASP A 80 -18.81 10.18 -4.73
C ASP A 80 -18.80 11.71 -4.56
N GLU A 81 -19.02 12.22 -3.35
CA GLU A 81 -19.18 13.65 -3.09
C GLU A 81 -17.88 14.45 -3.16
N ASP A 82 -16.74 13.78 -3.10
CA ASP A 82 -15.40 14.39 -3.04
C ASP A 82 -14.75 14.56 -4.43
N ARG A 83 -15.47 14.25 -5.50
CA ARG A 83 -15.01 14.29 -6.88
C ARG A 83 -16.10 14.78 -7.82
N ALA A 84 -15.70 15.18 -9.02
CA ALA A 84 -16.67 15.50 -10.07
C ALA A 84 -17.52 14.26 -10.41
N THR A 85 -18.82 14.47 -10.61
CA THR A 85 -19.75 13.41 -11.02
C THR A 85 -19.22 12.68 -12.25
N TRP A 86 -19.18 11.36 -12.19
CA TRP A 86 -18.78 10.54 -13.32
C TRP A 86 -19.74 10.77 -14.48
N ASN A 87 -19.20 11.22 -15.62
CA ASN A 87 -19.97 11.57 -16.81
C ASN A 87 -19.50 10.77 -18.05
N GLY A 88 -18.68 9.73 -17.84
CA GLY A 88 -18.15 8.90 -18.92
C GLY A 88 -17.10 9.57 -19.82
N THR A 89 -16.71 10.83 -19.56
CA THR A 89 -15.69 11.53 -20.34
C THR A 89 -14.29 11.28 -19.81
N THR A 90 -13.28 11.41 -20.69
CA THR A 90 -11.86 11.23 -20.35
C THR A 90 -11.45 12.11 -19.18
N GLY A 91 -10.99 11.48 -18.09
CA GLY A 91 -10.60 12.17 -16.85
C GLY A 91 -11.67 12.16 -15.75
N SER A 92 -12.92 11.81 -16.07
CA SER A 92 -13.93 11.52 -15.04
C SER A 92 -13.59 10.23 -14.30
N ARG A 93 -13.61 10.27 -12.96
CA ARG A 93 -13.34 9.11 -12.11
C ARG A 93 -14.62 8.66 -11.45
N GLY A 94 -14.83 7.35 -11.39
CA GLY A 94 -15.92 6.77 -10.61
C GLY A 94 -15.77 7.04 -9.11
N PRO A 95 -16.80 6.68 -8.33
CA PRO A 95 -16.73 6.75 -6.87
C PRO A 95 -15.54 5.96 -6.33
N THR A 96 -15.08 6.30 -5.14
CA THR A 96 -14.24 5.39 -4.35
C THR A 96 -15.15 4.39 -3.66
N PHE A 97 -14.97 3.10 -3.94
CA PHE A 97 -15.78 2.05 -3.36
C PHE A 97 -14.95 0.81 -3.01
N TRP A 98 -15.50 -0.03 -2.12
CA TRP A 98 -14.84 -1.26 -1.62
C TRP A 98 -15.40 -2.56 -2.20
N ALA A 99 -16.29 -2.49 -3.20
CA ALA A 99 -16.74 -3.67 -3.95
C ALA A 99 -15.55 -4.43 -4.56
N GLY A 100 -15.51 -5.74 -4.36
CA GLY A 100 -14.42 -6.62 -4.80
C GLY A 100 -13.16 -6.60 -3.92
N VAL A 101 -13.11 -5.75 -2.88
CA VAL A 101 -11.95 -5.62 -1.97
C VAL A 101 -12.41 -5.71 -0.50
N ASN A 102 -13.30 -6.68 -0.25
CA ASN A 102 -13.98 -6.86 1.04
C ASN A 102 -13.03 -7.10 2.22
N TYR A 103 -11.83 -7.64 1.98
CA TYR A 103 -10.83 -7.81 3.04
C TYR A 103 -10.37 -6.47 3.64
N GLN A 104 -10.31 -5.39 2.85
CA GLN A 104 -9.97 -4.06 3.38
C GLN A 104 -11.12 -3.49 4.20
N LYS A 105 -12.37 -3.68 3.75
CA LYS A 105 -13.57 -3.33 4.52
C LYS A 105 -13.55 -4.02 5.89
N LEU A 106 -13.29 -5.32 5.90
CA LEU A 106 -13.16 -6.10 7.14
C LEU A 106 -11.98 -5.64 7.98
N ALA A 107 -10.81 -5.35 7.40
CA ALA A 107 -9.66 -4.84 8.15
C ALA A 107 -9.99 -3.52 8.87
N PHE A 108 -10.73 -2.60 8.23
CA PHE A 108 -11.13 -1.33 8.86
C PHE A 108 -12.18 -1.55 9.95
N LEU A 109 -13.14 -2.46 9.73
CA LEU A 109 -14.12 -2.84 10.77
C LEU A 109 -13.46 -3.54 11.96
N LEU A 110 -12.42 -4.36 11.74
CA LEU A 110 -11.63 -4.97 12.80
C LEU A 110 -10.87 -3.91 13.60
N ILE A 111 -10.31 -2.89 12.96
CA ILE A 111 -9.71 -1.72 13.64
C ILE A 111 -10.78 -1.03 14.50
N GLY A 112 -11.96 -0.75 13.94
CA GLY A 112 -13.09 -0.16 14.66
C GLY A 112 -13.51 -1.00 15.87
N HIS A 113 -13.70 -2.30 15.68
CA HIS A 113 -14.08 -3.22 16.74
C HIS A 113 -12.99 -3.32 17.83
N ARG A 114 -11.71 -3.22 17.46
CA ARG A 114 -10.60 -3.22 18.43
C ARG A 114 -10.62 -1.98 19.34
N ILE A 115 -10.94 -0.81 18.78
CA ILE A 115 -10.95 0.46 19.54
C ILE A 115 -12.28 0.68 20.30
N ASN A 116 -13.40 0.20 19.74
CA ASN A 116 -14.74 0.38 20.30
C ASN A 116 -15.63 -0.82 19.93
N PRO A 117 -15.52 -1.94 20.67
CA PRO A 117 -16.23 -3.19 20.34
C PRO A 117 -17.74 -3.01 20.27
N THR A 118 -18.33 -2.32 21.25
CA THR A 118 -19.79 -2.11 21.36
C THR A 118 -20.35 -1.41 20.14
N LYS A 119 -19.63 -0.41 19.59
CA LYS A 119 -20.11 0.39 18.46
C LYS A 119 -20.05 -0.37 17.14
N TYR A 120 -18.98 -1.12 16.88
CA TYR A 120 -18.71 -1.72 15.56
C TYR A 120 -18.99 -3.22 15.47
N ALA A 121 -19.39 -3.89 16.55
CA ALA A 121 -19.68 -5.33 16.54
C ALA A 121 -20.76 -5.72 15.52
N ALA A 122 -21.85 -4.95 15.42
CA ALA A 122 -22.95 -5.26 14.49
C ALA A 122 -22.49 -5.16 13.02
N GLU A 123 -21.78 -4.09 12.67
CA GLU A 123 -21.24 -3.87 11.33
C GLU A 123 -20.20 -4.93 10.93
N LEU A 124 -19.32 -5.30 11.87
CA LEU A 124 -18.36 -6.38 11.66
C LEU A 124 -19.07 -7.73 11.45
N ALA A 125 -20.10 -8.04 12.24
CA ALA A 125 -20.88 -9.26 12.09
C ALA A 125 -21.60 -9.31 10.74
N GLN A 126 -22.18 -8.19 10.29
CA GLN A 126 -22.84 -8.09 8.98
C GLN A 126 -21.86 -8.26 7.83
N ALA A 127 -20.67 -7.67 7.91
CA ALA A 127 -19.65 -7.79 6.87
C ALA A 127 -18.90 -9.14 6.91
N GLY A 128 -18.90 -9.83 8.06
CA GLY A 128 -18.12 -11.03 8.33
C GLY A 128 -18.19 -12.13 7.25
N PRO A 129 -19.38 -12.51 6.75
CA PRO A 129 -19.52 -13.50 5.68
C PRO A 129 -18.78 -13.15 4.38
N LEU A 130 -18.50 -11.86 4.13
CA LEU A 130 -17.76 -11.42 2.94
C LEU A 130 -16.29 -11.87 2.93
N SER A 131 -15.76 -12.36 4.06
CA SER A 131 -14.41 -12.95 4.14
C SER A 131 -14.21 -14.09 3.14
N GLU A 132 -15.26 -14.87 2.85
CA GLU A 132 -15.24 -15.95 1.85
C GLU A 132 -14.95 -15.46 0.42
N THR A 133 -15.17 -14.17 0.15
CA THR A 133 -14.92 -13.56 -1.17
C THR A 133 -13.55 -12.91 -1.29
N ALA A 134 -12.73 -12.93 -0.23
CA ALA A 134 -11.43 -12.25 -0.20
C ALA A 134 -10.48 -12.73 -1.31
N TRP A 135 -10.62 -13.99 -1.76
CA TRP A 135 -9.82 -14.55 -2.84
C TRP A 135 -9.98 -13.79 -4.16
N ILE A 136 -11.13 -13.17 -4.44
CA ILE A 136 -11.36 -12.41 -5.68
C ILE A 136 -10.42 -11.21 -5.74
N GLY A 137 -10.34 -10.46 -4.64
CA GLY A 137 -9.44 -9.31 -4.51
C GLY A 137 -7.97 -9.72 -4.60
N MET A 138 -7.58 -10.83 -3.97
CA MET A 138 -6.20 -11.33 -4.04
C MET A 138 -5.84 -11.83 -5.44
N TRP A 139 -6.74 -12.57 -6.09
CA TRP A 139 -6.54 -13.08 -7.44
C TRP A 139 -6.43 -11.96 -8.48
N THR A 140 -7.38 -11.03 -8.50
CA THR A 140 -7.33 -9.88 -9.42
C THR A 140 -6.11 -8.99 -9.17
N ALA A 141 -5.63 -8.91 -7.92
CA ALA A 141 -4.39 -8.20 -7.63
C ALA A 141 -3.15 -8.87 -8.25
N THR A 142 -3.19 -10.14 -8.65
CA THR A 142 -2.06 -10.79 -9.35
C THR A 142 -1.93 -10.40 -10.82
N PHE A 143 -2.94 -9.74 -11.40
CA PHE A 143 -2.93 -9.37 -12.82
C PHE A 143 -1.98 -8.20 -13.11
N GLY A 144 -0.93 -8.44 -13.89
CA GLY A 144 0.06 -7.41 -14.26
C GLY A 144 1.04 -7.11 -13.13
N VAL A 145 2.29 -7.54 -13.29
CA VAL A 145 3.38 -7.26 -12.32
C VAL A 145 3.93 -5.82 -12.43
N ASP A 146 3.60 -5.13 -13.51
CA ASP A 146 3.99 -3.76 -13.85
C ASP A 146 3.34 -2.68 -12.96
N HIS A 147 2.27 -3.03 -12.24
CA HIS A 147 1.62 -2.18 -11.25
C HIS A 147 1.89 -2.63 -9.80
N TYR A 148 3.17 -2.78 -9.44
CA TYR A 148 3.62 -3.37 -8.17
C TYR A 148 3.06 -2.70 -6.90
N TYR A 149 2.76 -1.40 -6.95
CA TYR A 149 2.23 -0.61 -5.82
C TYR A 149 1.02 -1.25 -5.14
N LYS A 150 0.15 -1.93 -5.90
CA LYS A 150 -1.04 -2.61 -5.34
C LYS A 150 -0.69 -3.67 -4.29
N TYR A 151 0.47 -4.31 -4.41
CA TYR A 151 0.90 -5.32 -3.43
C TYR A 151 1.23 -4.68 -2.08
N ASN A 152 1.78 -3.46 -2.09
CA ASN A 152 2.00 -2.69 -0.86
C ASN A 152 0.68 -2.39 -0.14
N LEU A 153 -0.34 -1.99 -0.89
CA LEU A 153 -1.68 -1.75 -0.35
C LEU A 153 -2.31 -3.01 0.22
N ASN A 154 -2.18 -4.14 -0.49
CA ASN A 154 -2.68 -5.41 -0.01
C ASN A 154 -2.02 -5.78 1.33
N HIS A 155 -0.68 -5.73 1.42
CA HIS A 155 0.04 -6.10 2.63
C HIS A 155 -0.33 -5.19 3.83
N GLY A 156 -0.49 -3.88 3.62
CA GLY A 156 -0.95 -2.98 4.68
C GLY A 156 -2.35 -3.33 5.22
N GLY A 157 -3.28 -3.70 4.33
CA GLY A 157 -4.62 -4.17 4.73
C GLY A 157 -4.58 -5.53 5.42
N LEU A 158 -3.81 -6.47 4.87
CA LEU A 158 -3.63 -7.82 5.40
C LEU A 158 -3.01 -7.81 6.80
N TYR A 159 -2.02 -6.96 7.04
CA TYR A 159 -1.39 -6.81 8.34
C TYR A 159 -2.42 -6.46 9.42
N ASN A 160 -3.25 -5.43 9.18
CA ASN A 160 -4.31 -5.05 10.11
C ASN A 160 -5.37 -6.13 10.27
N TYR A 161 -5.69 -6.86 9.21
CA TYR A 161 -6.64 -7.95 9.32
C TYR A 161 -6.12 -9.07 10.22
N PHE A 162 -4.97 -9.67 9.88
CA PHE A 162 -4.49 -10.87 10.55
C PHE A 162 -4.13 -10.61 12.02
N ARG A 163 -3.61 -9.43 12.34
CA ARG A 163 -3.25 -9.09 13.72
C ARG A 163 -4.47 -8.80 14.62
N LEU A 164 -5.64 -8.52 14.04
CA LEU A 164 -6.85 -8.13 14.78
C LEU A 164 -7.97 -9.17 14.72
N GLU A 165 -7.98 -10.04 13.71
CA GLU A 165 -9.01 -11.06 13.55
C GLU A 165 -8.89 -12.13 14.64
N THR A 166 -10.02 -12.42 15.27
CA THR A 166 -10.13 -13.42 16.34
C THR A 166 -11.11 -14.54 15.99
N ASP A 167 -11.95 -14.34 14.97
CA ASP A 167 -12.81 -15.38 14.43
C ASP A 167 -12.01 -16.33 13.54
N GLN A 168 -11.95 -17.60 13.96
CA GLN A 168 -11.16 -18.63 13.30
C GLN A 168 -11.57 -18.85 11.84
N LYS A 169 -12.87 -18.74 11.51
CA LYS A 169 -13.36 -18.99 10.16
C LYS A 169 -12.92 -17.86 9.23
N ARG A 170 -13.16 -16.60 9.62
CA ARG A 170 -12.75 -15.43 8.84
C ARG A 170 -11.23 -15.39 8.64
N TRP A 171 -10.49 -15.74 9.69
CA TRP A 171 -9.03 -15.88 9.62
C TRP A 171 -8.61 -16.91 8.56
N GLN A 172 -9.22 -18.10 8.57
CA GLN A 172 -8.94 -19.17 7.59
C GLN A 172 -9.33 -18.78 6.16
N ASP A 173 -10.46 -18.09 5.99
CA ASP A 173 -10.90 -17.57 4.69
C ASP A 173 -9.86 -16.61 4.10
N LEU A 174 -9.37 -15.66 4.91
CA LEU A 174 -8.32 -14.76 4.44
C LEU A 174 -6.97 -15.45 4.27
N ARG A 175 -6.59 -16.41 5.11
CA ARG A 175 -5.32 -17.15 4.93
C ARG A 175 -5.28 -17.90 3.60
N ARG A 176 -6.40 -18.51 3.19
CA ARG A 176 -6.56 -19.16 1.88
C ARG A 176 -6.50 -18.15 0.73
N ALA A 177 -7.10 -16.97 0.89
CA ALA A 177 -6.98 -15.91 -0.10
C ALA A 177 -5.52 -15.39 -0.20
N TYR A 178 -4.85 -15.22 0.94
CA TYR A 178 -3.49 -14.71 1.02
C TYR A 178 -2.47 -15.65 0.37
N SER A 179 -2.67 -16.97 0.40
CA SER A 179 -1.76 -17.91 -0.28
C SER A 179 -1.67 -17.68 -1.79
N ILE A 180 -2.68 -17.05 -2.40
CA ILE A 180 -2.63 -16.60 -3.80
C ILE A 180 -1.56 -15.52 -3.94
N LEU A 181 -1.59 -14.50 -3.07
CA LEU A 181 -0.62 -13.41 -3.11
C LEU A 181 0.79 -13.93 -2.77
N GLU A 182 0.91 -14.76 -1.74
CA GLU A 182 2.16 -15.41 -1.31
C GLU A 182 2.84 -16.17 -2.45
N ARG A 183 2.07 -16.92 -3.26
CA ARG A 183 2.60 -17.61 -4.45
C ARG A 183 3.22 -16.64 -5.45
N TYR A 184 2.62 -15.47 -5.64
CA TYR A 184 3.03 -14.51 -6.67
C TYR A 184 4.14 -13.57 -6.23
N VAL A 185 4.18 -13.14 -4.96
CA VAL A 185 5.12 -12.13 -4.49
C VAL A 185 5.94 -12.54 -3.27
N GLY A 186 5.70 -13.72 -2.68
CA GLY A 186 6.43 -14.20 -1.51
C GLY A 186 7.91 -14.49 -1.77
N HIS A 187 8.31 -14.66 -3.02
CA HIS A 187 9.71 -14.86 -3.42
C HIS A 187 10.42 -13.54 -3.82
N HIS A 188 9.77 -12.38 -3.65
CA HIS A 188 10.29 -11.09 -4.13
C HIS A 188 11.35 -10.44 -3.24
N ARG A 189 11.69 -11.03 -2.09
CA ARG A 189 12.68 -10.51 -1.11
C ARG A 189 12.40 -9.05 -0.77
N ASN A 190 11.18 -8.79 -0.29
CA ASN A 190 10.70 -7.46 0.02
C ASN A 190 10.61 -7.32 1.53
N ALA A 191 11.52 -6.55 2.13
CA ALA A 191 11.65 -6.48 3.58
C ALA A 191 10.35 -6.08 4.29
N HIS A 192 9.55 -5.19 3.70
CA HIS A 192 8.27 -4.81 4.28
C HIS A 192 7.24 -5.96 4.24
N PHE A 193 7.17 -6.68 3.12
CA PHE A 193 6.22 -7.80 2.96
C PHE A 193 6.64 -8.99 3.80
N ASP A 194 7.94 -9.29 3.84
CA ASP A 194 8.52 -10.39 4.60
C ASP A 194 8.28 -10.21 6.11
N LEU A 195 8.40 -8.97 6.63
CA LEU A 195 8.07 -8.68 8.03
C LEU A 195 6.56 -8.83 8.31
N ILE A 196 5.69 -8.43 7.38
CA ILE A 196 4.25 -8.68 7.53
C ILE A 196 3.97 -10.18 7.51
N GLN A 197 4.65 -10.95 6.66
CA GLN A 197 4.52 -12.40 6.62
C GLN A 197 4.89 -13.04 7.97
N THR A 198 5.98 -12.60 8.61
CA THR A 198 6.35 -13.12 9.93
C THR A 198 5.30 -12.85 11.01
N SER A 199 4.55 -11.76 10.88
CA SER A 199 3.43 -11.47 11.80
C SER A 199 2.21 -12.39 11.59
N ILE A 200 2.09 -12.97 10.40
CA ILE A 200 1.00 -13.89 10.03
C ILE A 200 1.41 -15.35 10.34
N ASP A 201 2.65 -15.69 10.03
CA ASP A 201 3.25 -17.00 10.26
C ASP A 201 4.64 -16.85 10.90
N PRO A 202 4.72 -16.84 12.24
CA PRO A 202 5.97 -16.72 12.98
C PRO A 202 6.98 -17.83 12.69
N SER A 203 6.57 -18.97 12.13
CA SER A 203 7.51 -20.04 11.76
C SER A 203 8.48 -19.63 10.63
N THR A 204 8.14 -18.55 9.90
CA THR A 204 8.96 -18.03 8.79
C THR A 204 10.09 -17.10 9.25
N GLU A 205 10.13 -16.70 10.52
CA GLU A 205 11.10 -15.72 11.05
C GLU A 205 12.56 -16.13 10.79
N ALA A 206 12.92 -17.39 11.08
CA ALA A 206 14.28 -17.90 10.91
C ALA A 206 14.77 -17.82 9.46
N VAL A 207 13.86 -17.91 8.49
CA VAL A 207 14.16 -17.86 7.06
C VAL A 207 14.15 -16.42 6.54
N LEU A 208 13.18 -15.60 6.96
CA LEU A 208 12.97 -14.27 6.40
C LEU A 208 13.83 -13.18 7.06
N PHE A 209 14.07 -13.25 8.37
CA PHE A 209 14.84 -12.21 9.08
C PHE A 209 16.24 -11.97 8.51
N PRO A 210 17.04 -13.00 8.14
CA PRO A 210 18.34 -12.77 7.50
C PRO A 210 18.25 -11.91 6.22
N SER A 211 17.28 -12.21 5.35
CA SER A 211 17.04 -11.45 4.11
C SER A 211 16.60 -10.02 4.40
N VAL A 212 15.69 -9.82 5.37
CA VAL A 212 15.25 -8.49 5.82
C VAL A 212 16.43 -7.66 6.31
N ARG A 213 17.30 -8.23 7.15
CA ARG A 213 18.49 -7.53 7.67
C ARG A 213 19.41 -7.09 6.55
N GLU A 214 19.69 -8.00 5.62
CA GLU A 214 20.57 -7.72 4.50
C GLU A 214 19.98 -6.64 3.59
N ALA A 215 18.67 -6.69 3.29
CA ALA A 215 18.01 -5.68 2.48
C ALA A 215 18.08 -4.27 3.11
N LEU A 216 17.90 -4.15 4.42
CA LEU A 216 18.05 -2.85 5.11
C LEU A 216 19.51 -2.39 5.17
N ARG A 217 20.46 -3.31 5.37
CA ARG A 217 21.90 -3.00 5.31
C ARG A 217 22.30 -2.46 3.94
N GLN A 218 21.83 -3.08 2.86
CA GLN A 218 22.06 -2.61 1.49
C GLN A 218 21.37 -1.28 1.21
N PHE A 219 20.17 -1.05 1.75
CA PHE A 219 19.50 0.25 1.61
C PHE A 219 20.36 1.38 2.16
N LEU A 220 21.02 1.18 3.31
CA LEU A 220 21.94 2.15 3.92
C LEU A 220 23.19 2.45 3.08
N GLN A 221 23.55 1.58 2.14
CA GLN A 221 24.67 1.81 1.22
C GLN A 221 24.28 2.70 0.03
N GLN A 222 22.98 2.89 -0.20
CA GLN A 222 22.53 3.77 -1.28
C GLN A 222 22.79 5.24 -0.94
N CYS A 223 22.93 6.06 -1.98
CA CYS A 223 22.91 7.50 -1.83
C CYS A 223 21.61 7.95 -1.15
N HIS A 224 21.70 8.86 -0.18
CA HIS A 224 20.53 9.50 0.44
C HIS A 224 19.73 10.37 -0.55
N ARG A 225 20.38 10.80 -1.64
CA ARG A 225 19.72 11.43 -2.78
C ARG A 225 19.01 10.41 -3.64
N GLU A 226 17.98 10.84 -4.33
CA GLU A 226 17.20 10.02 -5.26
C GLU A 226 17.92 9.81 -6.58
N VAL A 227 19.16 9.30 -6.56
CA VAL A 227 19.96 9.07 -7.75
C VAL A 227 20.71 7.76 -7.63
N ALA A 228 20.71 6.99 -8.71
CA ALA A 228 21.53 5.79 -8.86
C ALA A 228 23.01 6.18 -9.02
N PRO A 229 23.94 5.31 -8.60
CA PRO A 229 25.37 5.55 -8.82
C PRO A 229 25.72 5.68 -10.30
N ALA A 230 26.88 6.28 -10.58
CA ALA A 230 27.40 6.41 -11.94
C ALA A 230 27.76 5.06 -12.58
N VAL A 231 27.97 4.02 -11.76
CA VAL A 231 28.21 2.65 -12.19
C VAL A 231 27.18 1.75 -11.51
N VAL A 232 26.43 1.00 -12.30
CA VAL A 232 25.52 -0.07 -11.84
C VAL A 232 26.06 -1.37 -12.40
N ASP A 233 26.68 -2.19 -11.57
CA ASP A 233 27.24 -3.48 -11.98
C ASP A 233 26.15 -4.56 -11.98
N LEU A 234 25.79 -5.02 -13.18
CA LEU A 234 24.81 -6.08 -13.40
C LEU A 234 25.47 -7.39 -13.87
N SER A 235 26.81 -7.49 -13.82
CA SER A 235 27.56 -8.63 -14.37
C SER A 235 27.24 -9.96 -13.67
N ALA A 236 26.88 -9.91 -12.38
CA ALA A 236 26.45 -11.07 -11.60
C ALA A 236 24.95 -11.40 -11.74
N VAL A 237 24.17 -10.55 -12.42
CA VAL A 237 22.72 -10.77 -12.58
C VAL A 237 22.48 -11.77 -13.70
N GLN A 238 21.77 -12.85 -13.38
CA GLN A 238 21.27 -13.80 -14.36
C GLN A 238 19.96 -13.30 -14.97
N TRP A 239 19.85 -13.41 -16.29
CA TRP A 239 18.72 -12.89 -17.06
C TRP A 239 18.00 -14.01 -17.80
N VAL A 240 16.67 -13.88 -17.87
CA VAL A 240 15.80 -14.73 -18.67
C VAL A 240 14.98 -13.87 -19.62
N ASN A 241 14.74 -14.38 -20.82
CA ASN A 241 13.81 -13.77 -21.77
C ASN A 241 12.45 -14.43 -21.61
N LEU A 242 11.45 -13.64 -21.26
CA LEU A 242 10.07 -14.09 -21.11
C LEU A 242 9.19 -13.47 -22.20
N PRO A 243 8.30 -14.26 -22.83
CA PRO A 243 7.28 -13.70 -23.70
C PRO A 243 6.26 -12.93 -22.85
N GLN A 244 6.22 -11.62 -23.03
CA GLN A 244 5.19 -10.76 -22.46
C GLN A 244 4.11 -10.55 -23.52
N PHE A 245 2.90 -11.02 -23.23
CA PHE A 245 1.72 -10.70 -24.03
C PHE A 245 1.05 -9.45 -23.47
N GLY A 246 0.70 -8.54 -24.35
CA GLY A 246 0.01 -7.30 -23.99
C GLY A 246 -0.90 -6.82 -25.09
N TYR A 247 -1.56 -5.71 -24.80
CA TYR A 247 -2.33 -4.96 -25.78
C TYR A 247 -1.77 -3.54 -25.87
N ASN A 248 -1.77 -2.98 -27.07
CA ASN A 248 -1.53 -1.56 -27.29
C ASN A 248 -2.82 -0.93 -27.78
N ASN A 249 -3.27 0.12 -27.10
CA ASN A 249 -4.38 0.93 -27.61
C ASN A 249 -3.90 1.67 -28.86
N THR A 250 -4.59 1.47 -29.98
CA THR A 250 -4.39 2.29 -31.18
C THR A 250 -5.32 3.50 -31.11
N GLY A 251 -4.89 4.63 -31.68
CA GLY A 251 -5.77 5.79 -31.82
C GLY A 251 -7.09 5.38 -32.51
N GLY A 252 -8.22 5.89 -32.02
CA GLY A 252 -9.55 5.58 -32.57
C GLY A 252 -10.31 4.41 -31.93
N GLY A 253 -9.89 3.93 -30.75
CA GLY A 253 -10.63 2.91 -29.98
C GLY A 253 -10.35 1.46 -30.40
N GLY A 254 -9.36 1.25 -31.26
CA GLY A 254 -8.84 -0.10 -31.56
C GLY A 254 -7.78 -0.54 -30.54
N PHE A 255 -7.51 -1.84 -30.51
CA PHE A 255 -6.36 -2.40 -29.79
C PHE A 255 -5.65 -3.43 -30.67
N THR A 256 -4.34 -3.54 -30.53
CA THR A 256 -3.55 -4.62 -31.11
C THR A 256 -3.05 -5.53 -30.00
N LEU A 257 -3.18 -6.84 -30.19
CA LEU A 257 -2.57 -7.85 -29.32
C LEU A 257 -1.19 -8.19 -29.87
N GLY A 258 -0.19 -8.26 -28.99
CA GLY A 258 1.17 -8.57 -29.39
C GLY A 258 1.96 -9.24 -28.28
N GLY A 259 2.88 -10.11 -28.68
CA GLY A 259 3.91 -10.65 -27.80
C GLY A 259 5.22 -9.89 -28.02
N GLN A 260 5.84 -9.43 -26.93
CA GLN A 260 7.21 -8.95 -26.95
C GLN A 260 8.07 -9.82 -26.03
N SER A 261 9.27 -10.17 -26.47
CA SER A 261 10.25 -10.78 -25.58
C SER A 261 10.80 -9.70 -24.67
N LYS A 262 10.61 -9.85 -23.36
CA LYS A 262 11.17 -8.94 -22.36
C LYS A 262 12.18 -9.68 -21.50
N GLN A 263 13.34 -9.06 -21.32
CA GLN A 263 14.39 -9.59 -20.47
C GLN A 263 14.09 -9.22 -19.00
N PHE A 264 14.19 -10.20 -18.11
CA PHE A 264 14.00 -10.05 -16.67
C PHE A 264 15.15 -10.71 -15.91
N PRO A 265 15.55 -10.18 -14.74
CA PRO A 265 16.37 -10.94 -13.81
C PRO A 265 15.64 -12.23 -13.40
N THR A 266 16.38 -13.33 -13.25
CA THR A 266 15.80 -14.60 -12.77
C THR A 266 15.42 -14.55 -11.29
N GLU A 267 16.02 -13.63 -10.54
CA GLU A 267 15.80 -13.42 -9.11
C GLU A 267 15.55 -11.93 -8.83
N PRO A 268 14.87 -11.58 -7.73
CA PRO A 268 14.72 -10.18 -7.31
C PRO A 268 16.10 -9.53 -7.13
N LEU A 269 16.26 -8.33 -7.67
CA LEU A 269 17.50 -7.57 -7.54
C LEU A 269 17.72 -7.15 -6.10
N ASP A 270 18.98 -7.07 -5.70
CA ASP A 270 19.37 -6.42 -4.45
C ASP A 270 18.96 -4.95 -4.44
N VAL A 271 18.67 -4.40 -3.27
CA VAL A 271 18.02 -3.09 -3.14
C VAL A 271 18.85 -2.01 -3.81
N PHE A 272 20.18 -2.04 -3.69
CA PHE A 272 21.10 -1.08 -4.30
C PHE A 272 21.16 -1.12 -5.83
N LEU A 273 20.72 -2.22 -6.46
CA LEU A 273 20.66 -2.38 -7.92
C LEU A 273 19.31 -1.96 -8.51
N ARG A 274 18.29 -1.74 -7.67
CA ARG A 274 16.93 -1.40 -8.12
C ARG A 274 16.83 0.06 -8.52
N LYS A 275 15.96 0.34 -9.49
CA LYS A 275 15.61 1.69 -9.93
C LYS A 275 15.23 2.60 -8.74
N PRO A 276 15.78 3.83 -8.64
CA PRO A 276 15.32 4.84 -7.68
C PRO A 276 13.85 5.20 -7.91
N SER A 277 13.08 5.31 -6.83
CA SER A 277 11.62 5.36 -6.92
C SER A 277 10.98 6.70 -6.57
N GLY A 278 11.73 7.63 -5.95
CA GLY A 278 11.28 8.90 -5.39
C GLY A 278 10.29 8.80 -4.23
N HIS A 279 10.00 7.57 -3.82
CA HIS A 279 8.97 7.22 -2.86
C HIS A 279 9.40 5.93 -2.15
N PHE A 280 8.44 5.18 -1.62
CA PHE A 280 8.66 3.88 -1.00
C PHE A 280 9.19 2.84 -2.03
N GLN A 281 10.48 2.51 -2.01
CA GLN A 281 11.18 1.44 -2.70
C GLN A 281 10.45 0.08 -2.63
N TRP A 282 9.83 -0.27 -1.51
CA TRP A 282 9.13 -1.55 -1.37
C TRP A 282 7.80 -1.62 -2.14
N GLN A 283 7.37 -0.49 -2.70
CA GLN A 283 6.20 -0.42 -3.58
C GLN A 283 6.57 -0.52 -5.07
N ARG A 284 7.85 -0.69 -5.39
CA ARG A 284 8.35 -0.87 -6.76
C ARG A 284 8.71 -2.33 -7.02
N ASP A 285 8.62 -2.70 -8.29
CA ASP A 285 9.00 -4.04 -8.71
C ASP A 285 10.49 -4.27 -8.42
N PRO A 286 10.87 -5.44 -7.89
CA PRO A 286 12.25 -5.74 -7.54
C PRO A 286 13.07 -6.21 -8.75
N PHE A 287 12.50 -6.21 -9.95
CA PHE A 287 13.12 -6.79 -11.16
C PHE A 287 13.63 -5.73 -12.13
N THR A 288 13.29 -4.46 -11.94
CA THR A 288 13.77 -3.36 -12.78
C THR A 288 15.10 -2.81 -12.26
N PRO A 289 16.21 -2.98 -13.01
CA PRO A 289 17.50 -2.44 -12.62
C PRO A 289 17.52 -0.91 -12.72
N ALA A 290 18.34 -0.28 -11.88
CA ALA A 290 18.72 1.11 -12.05
C ALA A 290 19.58 1.28 -13.31
N GLN A 291 19.47 2.45 -13.95
CA GLN A 291 20.43 2.89 -14.95
C GLN A 291 21.47 3.83 -14.32
N PRO A 292 22.70 3.90 -14.86
CA PRO A 292 23.71 4.86 -14.43
C PRO A 292 23.16 6.30 -14.35
N ASN A 293 23.37 6.96 -13.21
CA ASN A 293 22.90 8.33 -12.93
C ASN A 293 21.38 8.54 -13.05
N GLN A 294 20.58 7.47 -13.05
CA GLN A 294 19.12 7.58 -13.12
C GLN A 294 18.55 8.21 -11.85
N GLY A 295 17.59 9.12 -12.01
CA GLY A 295 16.91 9.80 -10.90
C GLY A 295 17.21 11.30 -10.87
N ASN A 296 17.06 11.92 -9.70
CA ASN A 296 17.32 13.34 -9.49
C ASN A 296 18.23 13.57 -8.27
N PRO A 297 19.50 13.96 -8.46
CA PRO A 297 20.43 14.18 -7.34
C PRO A 297 20.04 15.37 -6.45
N ARG A 298 19.08 16.20 -6.87
CA ARG A 298 18.58 17.35 -6.09
C ARG A 298 17.46 16.97 -5.12
N LEU A 299 16.91 15.77 -5.23
CA LEU A 299 15.83 15.29 -4.36
C LEU A 299 16.40 14.40 -3.25
N GLU A 300 15.95 14.66 -2.02
CA GLU A 300 16.22 13.81 -0.86
C GLU A 300 15.18 12.68 -0.82
N LYS A 301 15.62 11.46 -0.51
CA LYS A 301 14.69 10.35 -0.24
C LYS A 301 13.88 10.66 1.03
N CYS A 302 12.60 10.28 1.06
CA CYS A 302 11.76 10.50 2.24
C CYS A 302 12.13 9.61 3.44
N GLY A 303 12.98 8.60 3.24
CA GLY A 303 13.47 7.71 4.30
C GLY A 303 12.45 6.71 4.83
N LEU A 304 11.17 6.82 4.45
CA LEU A 304 10.10 5.90 4.86
C LEU A 304 10.43 4.44 4.55
N ASP A 305 11.17 4.22 3.47
CA ASP A 305 11.75 2.94 3.05
C ASP A 305 12.57 2.24 4.10
N LEU A 306 13.31 2.99 4.89
CA LEU A 306 14.08 2.41 5.97
C LEU A 306 13.25 2.38 7.23
N VAL A 307 12.64 3.51 7.58
CA VAL A 307 12.02 3.74 8.88
C VAL A 307 10.92 2.72 9.17
N LEU A 308 10.01 2.49 8.21
CA LEU A 308 8.88 1.59 8.43
C LEU A 308 9.32 0.12 8.66
N PRO A 309 10.04 -0.54 7.74
CA PRO A 309 10.49 -1.91 7.96
C PRO A 309 11.52 -2.02 9.09
N TYR A 310 12.33 -0.99 9.37
CA TYR A 310 13.25 -1.02 10.51
C TYR A 310 12.49 -1.13 11.83
N TRP A 311 11.50 -0.25 12.07
CA TRP A 311 10.74 -0.28 13.33
C TRP A 311 9.85 -1.52 13.43
N MET A 312 9.28 -1.98 12.32
CA MET A 312 8.57 -3.27 12.29
C MET A 312 9.52 -4.43 12.64
N GLY A 313 10.71 -4.47 12.06
CA GLY A 313 11.72 -5.48 12.37
C GLY A 313 12.16 -5.44 13.82
N ARG A 314 12.35 -4.26 14.41
CA ARG A 314 12.64 -4.11 15.85
C ARG A 314 11.50 -4.64 16.72
N TYR A 315 10.26 -4.34 16.33
CA TYR A 315 9.08 -4.82 17.04
C TYR A 315 8.95 -6.35 16.99
N PHE A 316 9.26 -6.98 15.85
CA PHE A 316 9.23 -8.43 15.68
C PHE A 316 10.53 -9.16 16.06
N GLY A 317 11.55 -8.46 16.58
CA GLY A 317 12.81 -9.10 17.00
C GLY A 317 13.74 -9.51 15.86
N ALA A 318 13.58 -8.93 14.67
CA ALA A 318 14.51 -9.13 13.56
C ALA A 318 15.89 -8.48 13.83
N PHE A 319 15.98 -7.45 14.68
CA PHE A 319 17.20 -6.67 14.96
C PHE A 319 17.46 -6.42 16.43
#